data_AF-A0A7J4G6E6-F1
#
_entry.id   AF-A0A7J4G6E6-F1
#
_cell.length_a   1.000
_cell.length_b   1.000
_cell.length_c   1.000
_cell.angle_alpha   90.00
_cell.angle_beta   90.00
_cell.angle_gamma   90.00
#
_symmetry.space_group_name_H-M   'P 1'
#
loop_
_entity.id
_entity.type
_entity.pdbx_description
1 polymer ?
#
loop_
_entity_poly.entity_id
_entity_poly.type
_entity_poly.pdbx_seq_one_letter_code
_entity_poly.pdbx_strand_id
1 'polypeptide(L)'
;MYIILNIIKKCFFNWRKILPLTLFSVPLAFLGGYLKISQTFFFILLGFTLLTAAVLMWISKYIVDSSSNVKSISVTKNSVLGGLIGFVSGIVGIGGGVFLSPLLHLTHWDSPKKIAATSSFFILVNSIAGLFGQYQANHNNPDFYFDTHLALLFMLTVLVGGQIGSRLSATKIPPFVIKRITAVLIAFVGLRILFKHLY
;
A
#
# COMPACT_ATOMS: atom_id res chain seq x y z
N MET A 1 -6.01 14.04 -19.54
CA MET A 1 -5.57 12.73 -20.08
C MET A 1 -4.06 12.67 -20.36
N TYR A 2 -3.44 13.73 -20.90
CA TYR A 2 -2.01 13.78 -21.25
C TYR A 2 -1.00 13.56 -20.10
N ILE A 3 -1.30 14.03 -18.88
CA ILE A 3 -0.38 13.89 -17.73
C ILE A 3 -0.28 12.42 -17.28
N ILE A 4 -1.39 11.68 -17.32
CA ILE A 4 -1.44 10.25 -16.94
C ILE A 4 -0.69 9.43 -17.99
N LEU A 5 -0.92 9.70 -19.28
CA LEU A 5 -0.19 9.07 -20.38
C LEU A 5 1.32 9.36 -20.34
N ASN A 6 1.75 10.54 -19.87
CA ASN A 6 3.17 10.87 -19.78
C ASN A 6 3.86 10.25 -18.54
N ILE A 7 3.12 10.05 -17.44
CA ILE A 7 3.58 9.29 -16.25
C ILE A 7 3.67 7.79 -16.57
N ILE A 8 2.74 7.26 -17.37
CA ILE A 8 2.75 5.87 -17.85
C ILE A 8 3.82 5.65 -18.93
N LYS A 9 4.04 6.59 -19.86
CA LYS A 9 5.11 6.47 -20.87
C LYS A 9 6.53 6.62 -20.28
N LYS A 10 6.68 7.30 -19.14
CA LYS A 10 7.93 7.33 -18.36
C LYS A 10 7.96 6.29 -17.22
N CYS A 11 7.03 5.33 -17.19
CA CYS A 11 7.01 4.32 -16.14
C CYS A 11 8.23 3.40 -16.27
N PHE A 12 9.15 3.57 -15.33
CA PHE A 12 10.30 2.71 -15.05
C PHE A 12 9.87 1.33 -14.50
N PHE A 13 8.82 0.72 -15.04
CA PHE A 13 8.37 -0.61 -14.64
C PHE A 13 9.36 -1.64 -15.18
N ASN A 14 10.21 -2.16 -14.29
CA ASN A 14 10.97 -3.36 -14.61
C ASN A 14 10.04 -4.57 -14.43
N TRP A 15 9.23 -4.85 -15.45
CA TRP A 15 8.24 -5.94 -15.45
C TRP A 15 8.82 -7.28 -15.01
N ARG A 16 10.10 -7.53 -15.32
CA ARG A 16 10.81 -8.75 -14.93
C ARG A 16 10.99 -8.91 -13.42
N LYS A 17 11.04 -7.81 -12.66
CA LYS A 17 11.09 -7.83 -11.18
C LYS A 17 9.71 -7.75 -10.53
N ILE A 18 8.76 -7.09 -11.18
CA ILE A 18 7.43 -6.81 -10.64
C ILE A 18 6.51 -8.02 -10.76
N LEU A 19 6.52 -8.68 -11.92
CA LEU A 19 5.75 -9.91 -12.18
C LEU A 19 5.91 -10.97 -11.10
N PRO A 20 7.13 -11.44 -10.75
CA PRO A 20 7.28 -12.47 -9.73
C PRO A 20 6.81 -12.02 -8.35
N LEU A 21 6.92 -10.72 -8.03
CA LEU A 21 6.44 -10.16 -6.77
C LEU A 21 4.90 -10.13 -6.71
N THR A 22 4.22 -9.70 -7.78
CA THR A 22 2.76 -9.56 -7.80
C THR A 22 2.04 -10.88 -8.08
N LEU A 23 2.61 -11.74 -8.92
CA LEU A 23 1.96 -12.99 -9.34
C LEU A 23 1.85 -13.99 -8.18
N PHE A 24 2.83 -13.98 -7.27
CA PHE A 24 2.75 -14.74 -6.02
C PHE A 24 1.92 -14.03 -4.96
N SER A 25 1.87 -12.69 -4.94
CA SER A 25 1.11 -11.96 -3.93
C SER A 25 -0.40 -12.10 -4.11
N VAL A 26 -0.90 -12.13 -5.35
CA VAL A 26 -2.35 -12.19 -5.67
C VAL A 26 -3.06 -13.39 -5.01
N PRO A 27 -2.64 -14.65 -5.24
CA PRO A 27 -3.34 -15.80 -4.66
C PRO A 27 -3.24 -15.80 -3.13
N LEU A 28 -2.10 -15.36 -2.59
CA LEU A 28 -1.90 -15.25 -1.15
C LEU A 28 -2.73 -14.12 -0.54
N ALA A 29 -2.92 -12.99 -1.23
CA ALA A 29 -3.81 -11.92 -0.80
C ALA A 29 -5.28 -12.33 -0.83
N PHE A 30 -5.69 -13.09 -1.84
CA PHE A 30 -7.02 -13.68 -1.88
C PHE A 30 -7.24 -14.64 -0.69
N LEU A 31 -6.30 -15.55 -0.43
CA LEU A 31 -6.34 -16.46 0.73
C LEU A 31 -6.34 -15.70 2.06
N GLY A 32 -5.53 -14.66 2.16
CA GLY A 32 -5.46 -13.80 3.34
C GLY A 32 -6.78 -13.08 3.61
N GLY A 33 -7.45 -12.58 2.57
CA GLY A 33 -8.77 -11.95 2.68
C GLY A 33 -9.90 -12.94 3.04
N TYR A 34 -9.67 -14.24 2.84
CA TYR A 34 -10.60 -15.27 3.27
C TYR A 34 -10.52 -15.58 4.78
N LEU A 35 -9.38 -15.28 5.41
CA LEU A 35 -9.17 -15.53 6.83
C LEU A 35 -9.79 -14.44 7.70
N LYS A 36 -10.69 -14.84 8.61
CA LYS A 36 -11.28 -13.94 9.61
C LYS A 36 -10.33 -13.79 10.80
N ILE A 37 -9.62 -12.66 10.87
CA ILE A 37 -8.82 -12.28 12.04
C ILE A 37 -9.68 -11.49 13.04
N SER A 38 -9.38 -11.64 14.34
CA SER A 38 -9.94 -10.78 15.39
C SER A 38 -9.80 -9.30 15.04
N GLN A 39 -10.93 -8.59 14.97
CA GLN A 39 -11.00 -7.17 14.66
C GLN A 39 -10.09 -6.33 15.57
N THR A 40 -10.04 -6.67 16.86
CA THR A 40 -9.18 -5.99 17.84
C THR A 40 -7.70 -6.20 17.54
N PHE A 41 -7.28 -7.43 17.21
CA PHE A 41 -5.88 -7.72 16.87
C PHE A 41 -5.46 -6.98 15.60
N PHE A 42 -6.35 -6.95 14.60
CA PHE A 42 -6.14 -6.21 13.35
C PHE A 42 -5.93 -4.71 13.61
N PHE A 43 -6.83 -4.06 14.35
CA PHE A 43 -6.73 -2.61 14.59
C PHE A 43 -5.53 -2.25 15.48
N ILE A 44 -5.17 -3.09 16.44
CA ILE A 44 -3.95 -2.90 17.25
C ILE A 44 -2.70 -2.99 16.35
N LEU A 45 -2.59 -4.05 15.54
CA LEU A 45 -1.46 -4.23 14.63
C LEU A 45 -1.34 -3.07 13.62
N LEU A 46 -2.48 -2.64 13.07
CA LEU A 46 -2.56 -1.51 12.16
C LEU A 46 -2.12 -0.21 12.84
N GLY A 47 -2.62 0.06 14.05
CA GLY A 47 -2.28 1.25 14.81
C GLY A 47 -0.77 1.36 15.10
N PHE A 48 -0.15 0.27 15.56
CA PHE A 48 1.31 0.22 15.73
C PHE A 48 2.03 0.44 14.41
N THR A 49 1.64 -0.26 13.34
CA THR A 49 2.26 -0.13 12.02
C THR A 49 2.21 1.32 11.51
N LEU A 50 1.09 2.01 11.68
CA LEU A 50 0.92 3.41 11.29
C LEU A 50 1.83 4.32 12.12
N LEU A 51 1.94 4.09 13.43
CA LEU A 51 2.88 4.83 14.27
C LEU A 51 4.33 4.62 13.84
N THR A 52 4.75 3.38 13.59
CA THR A 52 6.10 3.11 13.09
C THR A 52 6.32 3.81 11.76
N ALA A 53 5.37 3.72 10.82
CA ALA A 53 5.46 4.40 9.53
C ALA A 53 5.56 5.93 9.68
N ALA A 54 4.78 6.54 10.58
CA ALA A 54 4.84 7.98 10.85
C ALA A 54 6.20 8.40 11.42
N VAL A 55 6.74 7.64 12.38
CA VAL A 55 8.07 7.90 12.97
C VAL A 55 9.18 7.74 11.92
N LEU A 56 9.16 6.64 11.15
CA LEU A 56 10.11 6.43 10.05
C LEU A 56 10.03 7.56 9.02
N MET A 57 8.82 7.99 8.67
CA MET A 57 8.60 9.07 7.72
C MET A 57 9.04 10.43 8.28
N TRP A 58 8.94 10.65 9.59
CA TRP A 58 9.43 11.86 10.24
C TRP A 58 10.96 11.93 10.28
N ILE A 59 11.61 10.81 10.67
CA ILE A 59 13.07 10.74 10.87
C ILE A 59 13.82 10.60 9.55
N SER A 60 13.24 9.92 8.56
CA SER A 60 13.88 9.69 7.28
C SER A 60 14.40 11.03 6.71
N LYS A 61 15.70 11.11 6.39
CA LYS A 61 16.17 12.18 5.51
C LYS A 61 15.51 11.97 4.16
N TYR A 62 15.13 13.06 3.47
CA TYR A 62 14.72 12.96 2.08
C TYR A 62 15.96 12.54 1.28
N ILE A 63 16.15 11.23 1.12
CA ILE A 63 17.29 10.65 0.43
C ILE A 63 17.04 10.86 -1.06
N VAL A 64 17.69 11.90 -1.62
CA VAL A 64 17.87 12.09 -3.06
C VAL A 64 19.16 11.39 -3.48
N ASP A 65 19.43 10.18 -2.98
CA ASP A 65 20.57 9.42 -3.50
C ASP A 65 20.12 8.67 -4.75
N SER A 66 20.51 9.25 -5.89
CA SER A 66 20.40 8.62 -7.21
C SER A 66 21.50 7.57 -7.46
N SER A 67 22.32 7.24 -6.46
CA SER A 67 23.51 6.39 -6.61
C SER A 67 23.57 5.23 -5.62
N SER A 68 22.44 4.66 -5.21
CA SER A 68 22.47 3.39 -4.46
C SER A 68 22.84 2.24 -5.40
N ASN A 69 23.92 1.53 -5.08
CA ASN A 69 24.37 0.30 -5.72
C ASN A 69 23.19 -0.71 -5.77
N VAL A 70 22.51 -0.80 -6.92
CA VAL A 70 21.26 -1.58 -7.05
C VAL A 70 21.60 -3.04 -6.90
N LYS A 71 21.22 -3.65 -5.76
CA LYS A 71 21.38 -5.09 -5.58
C LYS A 71 20.45 -5.82 -6.54
N SER A 72 21.00 -6.74 -7.33
CA SER A 72 20.23 -7.71 -8.12
C SER A 72 19.55 -8.69 -7.17
N ILE A 73 18.39 -8.31 -6.63
CA ILE A 73 17.60 -9.22 -5.80
C ILE A 73 17.08 -10.34 -6.71
N SER A 74 17.47 -11.57 -6.38
CA SER A 74 17.07 -12.80 -7.06
C SER A 74 15.55 -12.93 -7.14
N VAL A 75 15.04 -13.47 -8.25
CA VAL A 75 13.61 -13.70 -8.52
C VAL A 75 12.93 -14.43 -7.34
N THR A 76 13.59 -15.44 -6.77
CA THR A 76 13.09 -16.23 -5.62
C THR A 76 12.80 -15.37 -4.38
N LYS A 77 13.70 -14.43 -4.05
CA LYS A 77 13.51 -13.51 -2.91
C LYS A 77 12.31 -12.58 -3.14
N ASN A 78 12.14 -12.07 -4.36
CA ASN A 78 10.99 -11.23 -4.70
C ASN A 78 9.67 -12.00 -4.61
N SER A 79 9.64 -13.27 -5.04
CA SER A 79 8.43 -14.11 -4.95
C SER A 79 8.03 -14.39 -3.50
N VAL A 80 8.98 -14.76 -2.64
CA VAL A 80 8.69 -15.01 -1.20
C VAL A 80 8.23 -13.73 -0.51
N LEU A 81 8.90 -12.61 -0.79
CA LEU A 81 8.55 -11.31 -0.24
C LEU A 81 7.14 -10.89 -0.65
N GLY A 82 6.84 -10.99 -1.95
CA GLY A 82 5.55 -10.67 -2.52
C GLY A 82 4.45 -11.55 -1.95
N GLY A 83 4.71 -12.85 -1.80
CA GLY A 83 3.77 -13.80 -1.23
C GLY A 83 3.41 -13.51 0.23
N LEU A 84 4.43 -13.34 1.10
CA LEU A 84 4.21 -13.04 2.52
C LEU A 84 3.49 -11.71 2.73
N ILE A 85 3.93 -10.66 2.02
CA ILE A 85 3.30 -9.34 2.14
C ILE A 85 1.92 -9.34 1.51
N GLY A 86 1.72 -10.09 0.41
CA GLY A 86 0.42 -10.29 -0.22
C GLY A 86 -0.57 -10.94 0.74
N PHE A 87 -0.15 -11.99 1.45
CA PHE A 87 -0.98 -12.65 2.45
C PHE A 87 -1.39 -11.71 3.59
N VAL A 88 -0.41 -11.05 4.22
CA VAL A 88 -0.68 -10.07 5.29
C VAL A 88 -1.54 -8.92 4.77
N SER A 89 -1.30 -8.46 3.54
CA SER A 89 -2.10 -7.45 2.87
C SER A 89 -3.56 -7.87 2.69
N GLY A 90 -3.79 -9.13 2.30
CA GLY A 90 -5.12 -9.70 2.11
C GLY A 90 -5.91 -9.72 3.40
N ILE A 91 -5.27 -10.21 4.47
CA ILE A 91 -5.80 -10.18 5.84
C ILE A 91 -6.16 -8.76 6.28
N VAL A 92 -5.27 -7.81 5.99
CA VAL A 92 -5.38 -6.44 6.48
C VAL A 92 -6.34 -5.59 5.62
N GLY A 93 -6.56 -5.96 4.36
CA GLY A 93 -7.45 -5.24 3.44
C GLY A 93 -6.90 -3.91 2.90
N ILE A 94 -5.65 -3.54 3.19
CA ILE A 94 -5.04 -2.23 2.82
C ILE A 94 -4.13 -2.33 1.57
N GLY A 95 -3.97 -3.52 0.98
CA GLY A 95 -3.15 -3.69 -0.24
C GLY A 95 -1.63 -3.78 0.03
N GLY A 96 -1.19 -3.82 1.29
CA GLY A 96 0.18 -4.22 1.65
C GLY A 96 1.27 -3.18 1.40
N GLY A 97 0.93 -2.03 0.83
CA GLY A 97 1.87 -0.96 0.49
C GLY A 97 2.60 -0.35 1.69
N VAL A 98 1.92 -0.31 2.84
CA VAL A 98 2.49 0.20 4.10
C VAL A 98 3.67 -0.66 4.55
N PHE A 99 3.67 -1.96 4.23
CA PHE A 99 4.75 -2.89 4.53
C PHE A 99 5.76 -2.99 3.39
N LEU A 100 5.28 -3.06 2.14
CA LEU A 100 6.14 -3.28 0.98
C LEU A 100 7.10 -2.10 0.73
N SER A 101 6.61 -0.86 0.77
CA SER A 101 7.42 0.30 0.42
C SER A 101 8.64 0.48 1.35
N PRO A 102 8.50 0.47 2.70
CA PRO A 102 9.65 0.52 3.60
C PRO A 102 10.62 -0.64 3.37
N LEU A 103 10.11 -1.84 3.12
CA LEU A 103 10.96 -3.02 2.94
C LEU A 103 11.80 -2.97 1.66
N LEU A 104 11.20 -2.50 0.55
CA LEU A 104 11.92 -2.28 -0.69
C LEU A 104 12.98 -1.17 -0.56
N HIS A 105 12.71 -0.15 0.26
CA HIS A 105 13.69 0.88 0.59
C HIS A 105 14.85 0.33 1.44
N LEU A 106 14.57 -0.43 2.50
CA LEU A 106 15.59 -1.05 3.36
C LEU A 106 16.48 -2.03 2.60
N THR A 107 15.91 -2.78 1.65
CA THR A 107 16.64 -3.75 0.83
C THR A 107 17.36 -3.13 -0.37
N HIS A 108 17.28 -1.80 -0.56
CA HIS A 108 17.86 -1.09 -1.70
C HIS A 108 17.46 -1.73 -3.05
N TRP A 109 16.19 -2.09 -3.17
CA TRP A 109 15.68 -2.94 -4.26
C TRP A 109 15.80 -2.31 -5.65
N ASP A 110 15.53 -1.01 -5.74
CA ASP A 110 15.73 -0.19 -6.94
C ASP A 110 15.63 1.30 -6.55
N SER A 111 15.60 2.20 -7.53
CA SER A 111 15.47 3.63 -7.26
C SER A 111 14.15 3.99 -6.54
N PRO A 112 14.12 5.05 -5.70
CA PRO A 112 12.91 5.47 -4.98
C PRO A 112 11.68 5.64 -5.87
N LYS A 113 11.86 6.15 -7.09
CA LYS A 113 10.77 6.32 -8.08
C LYS A 113 10.18 4.97 -8.52
N LYS A 114 11.02 3.95 -8.73
CA LYS A 114 10.59 2.60 -9.11
C LYS A 114 9.95 1.85 -7.95
N ILE A 115 10.47 2.02 -6.73
CA ILE A 115 9.87 1.46 -5.53
C ILE A 115 8.46 2.02 -5.34
N ALA A 116 8.27 3.33 -5.47
CA ALA A 116 6.96 3.97 -5.38
C ALA A 116 5.99 3.46 -6.46
N ALA A 117 6.45 3.33 -7.70
CA ALA A 117 5.66 2.81 -8.81
C ALA A 117 5.24 1.34 -8.59
N THR A 118 6.20 0.50 -8.19
CA THR A 118 5.97 -0.93 -7.91
C THR A 118 5.02 -1.11 -6.73
N SER A 119 5.19 -0.33 -5.66
CA SER A 119 4.31 -0.37 -4.49
C SER A 119 2.89 0.04 -4.84
N SER A 120 2.71 1.07 -5.67
CA SER A 120 1.38 1.52 -6.10
C SER A 120 0.64 0.43 -6.89
N PHE A 121 1.32 -0.25 -7.81
CA PHE A 121 0.76 -1.36 -8.56
C PHE A 121 0.47 -2.58 -7.69
N PHE A 122 1.39 -2.93 -6.79
CA PHE A 122 1.20 -4.00 -5.82
C PHE A 122 -0.03 -3.75 -4.92
N ILE A 123 -0.23 -2.51 -4.45
CA ILE A 123 -1.41 -2.13 -3.67
C ILE A 123 -2.68 -2.37 -4.48
N LEU A 124 -2.74 -1.88 -5.72
CA LEU A 124 -3.92 -2.04 -6.56
C LEU A 124 -4.30 -3.51 -6.73
N VAL A 125 -3.33 -4.34 -7.15
CA VAL A 125 -3.58 -5.75 -7.46
C VAL A 125 -3.96 -6.55 -6.20
N ASN A 126 -3.27 -6.34 -5.07
CA ASN A 126 -3.60 -7.05 -3.82
C ASN A 126 -4.89 -6.56 -3.18
N SER A 127 -5.24 -5.28 -3.31
CA SER A 127 -6.54 -4.77 -2.83
C SER A 127 -7.71 -5.39 -3.59
N ILE A 128 -7.59 -5.54 -4.92
CA ILE A 128 -8.61 -6.22 -5.73
C ILE A 128 -8.72 -7.69 -5.31
N ALA A 129 -7.59 -8.39 -5.18
CA ALA A 129 -7.57 -9.80 -4.77
C ALA A 129 -8.14 -10.00 -3.36
N GLY A 130 -7.75 -9.17 -2.39
CA GLY A 130 -8.23 -9.22 -1.01
C GLY A 130 -9.71 -8.86 -0.88
N LEU A 131 -10.21 -7.88 -1.66
CA LEU A 131 -11.63 -7.56 -1.72
C LEU A 131 -12.45 -8.74 -2.26
N PHE A 132 -11.96 -9.39 -3.32
CA PHE A 132 -12.61 -10.57 -3.88
C PHE A 132 -12.59 -11.76 -2.90
N GLY A 133 -11.49 -11.94 -2.16
CA GLY A 133 -11.38 -12.94 -1.08
C GLY A 133 -12.41 -12.71 0.03
N GLN A 134 -12.55 -11.47 0.49
CA GLN A 134 -13.54 -11.09 1.50
C GLN A 134 -14.98 -11.23 1.00
N TYR A 135 -15.25 -10.88 -0.27
CA TYR A 135 -16.55 -11.09 -0.90
C TYR A 135 -16.90 -12.58 -0.90
N GLN A 136 -15.99 -13.44 -1.36
CA GLN A 136 -16.23 -14.89 -1.41
C GLN A 136 -16.39 -15.50 -0.02
N ALA A 137 -15.62 -15.04 0.97
CA ALA A 137 -15.69 -15.53 2.36
C ALA A 137 -17.01 -15.19 3.06
N ASN A 138 -17.69 -14.11 2.64
CA ASN A 138 -18.92 -13.63 3.25
C ASN A 138 -20.14 -13.71 2.32
N HIS A 139 -20.00 -14.27 1.11
CA HIS A 139 -21.08 -14.38 0.13
C HIS A 139 -22.28 -15.20 0.66
N ASN A 140 -22.03 -16.18 1.51
CA ASN A 140 -23.07 -17.02 2.13
C ASN A 140 -23.60 -16.45 3.45
N ASN A 141 -23.12 -15.28 3.88
CA ASN A 141 -23.45 -14.70 5.17
C ASN A 141 -24.62 -13.71 5.00
N PRO A 142 -25.82 -14.00 5.53
CA PRO A 142 -27.02 -13.18 5.28
C PRO A 142 -26.91 -11.75 5.84
N ASP A 143 -26.03 -11.52 6.83
CA ASP A 143 -25.79 -10.21 7.43
C ASP A 143 -24.79 -9.34 6.63
N PHE A 144 -24.19 -9.88 5.57
CA PHE A 144 -23.17 -9.18 4.80
C PHE A 144 -23.79 -8.43 3.62
N TYR A 145 -24.10 -7.16 3.84
CA TYR A 145 -24.62 -6.26 2.81
C TYR A 145 -23.50 -5.45 2.17
N PHE A 146 -23.25 -5.69 0.88
CA PHE A 146 -22.41 -4.81 0.07
C PHE A 146 -23.24 -3.59 -0.35
N ASP A 147 -23.06 -2.48 0.37
CA ASP A 147 -23.64 -1.20 -0.04
C ASP A 147 -22.86 -0.64 -1.24
N THR A 148 -23.36 -0.96 -2.44
CA THR A 148 -22.80 -0.50 -3.71
C THR A 148 -22.78 1.03 -3.81
N HIS A 149 -23.72 1.73 -3.17
CA HIS A 149 -23.77 3.19 -3.20
C HIS A 149 -22.61 3.79 -2.38
N LEU A 150 -22.37 3.29 -1.17
CA LEU A 150 -21.20 3.71 -0.37
C LEU A 150 -19.88 3.33 -1.07
N ALA A 151 -19.81 2.14 -1.67
CA ALA A 151 -18.62 1.71 -2.40
C ALA A 151 -18.31 2.64 -3.60
N LEU A 152 -19.32 3.01 -4.39
CA LEU A 152 -19.17 3.97 -5.50
C LEU A 152 -18.78 5.36 -5.00
N LEU A 153 -19.37 5.81 -3.89
CA LEU A 153 -19.05 7.12 -3.31
C LEU A 153 -17.59 7.18 -2.81
N PHE A 154 -17.11 6.13 -2.15
CA PHE A 154 -15.70 6.03 -1.76
C PHE A 154 -14.78 5.93 -2.97
N MET A 155 -15.15 5.15 -4.00
CA MET A 155 -14.38 5.05 -5.23
C MET A 155 -14.21 6.43 -5.89
N LEU A 156 -15.30 7.19 -6.07
CA LEU A 156 -15.25 8.54 -6.64
C LEU A 156 -14.44 9.50 -5.77
N THR A 157 -14.63 9.45 -4.44
CA THR A 157 -13.91 10.31 -3.50
C THR A 157 -12.40 10.06 -3.56
N VAL A 158 -11.98 8.79 -3.58
CA VAL A 158 -10.56 8.40 -3.68
C VAL A 158 -9.98 8.76 -5.05
N LEU A 159 -10.73 8.55 -6.14
CA LEU A 159 -10.28 8.92 -7.48
C LEU A 159 -10.06 10.43 -7.61
N VAL A 160 -11.06 11.23 -7.25
CA VAL A 160 -10.99 12.69 -7.32
C VAL A 160 -9.93 13.23 -6.36
N GLY A 161 -9.95 12.80 -5.11
CA GLY A 161 -8.98 13.21 -4.09
C GLY A 161 -7.54 12.84 -4.46
N GLY A 162 -7.32 11.63 -4.99
CA GLY A 162 -6.01 11.18 -5.46
C GLY A 162 -5.52 11.96 -6.68
N GLN A 163 -6.39 12.32 -7.62
CA GLN A 163 -6.02 13.13 -8.78
C GLN A 163 -5.70 14.57 -8.42
N ILE A 164 -6.48 15.19 -7.54
CA ILE A 164 -6.20 16.54 -7.04
C ILE A 164 -4.91 16.53 -6.23
N GLY A 165 -4.77 15.58 -5.29
CA GLY A 165 -3.61 15.45 -4.43
C GLY A 165 -2.31 15.21 -5.22
N SER A 166 -2.32 14.31 -6.21
CA SER A 166 -1.14 14.05 -7.05
C SER A 166 -0.73 15.25 -7.90
N ARG A 167 -1.69 15.99 -8.48
CA ARG A 167 -1.40 17.22 -9.23
C ARG A 167 -0.85 18.32 -8.33
N LEU A 168 -1.44 18.53 -7.16
CA LEU A 168 -1.02 19.56 -6.21
C LEU A 168 0.36 19.26 -5.64
N SER A 169 0.60 17.99 -5.29
CA SER A 169 1.89 17.46 -4.83
C SER A 169 3.00 17.67 -5.86
N ALA A 170 2.72 17.44 -7.14
CA ALA A 170 3.71 17.56 -8.20
C ALA A 170 4.03 19.00 -8.62
N THR A 171 3.17 19.97 -8.31
CA THR A 171 3.27 21.32 -8.90
C THR A 171 3.40 22.45 -7.89
N LYS A 172 2.78 22.35 -6.71
CA LYS A 172 2.65 23.49 -5.78
C LYS A 172 3.26 23.26 -4.40
N ILE A 173 3.39 22.02 -3.95
CA ILE A 173 3.80 21.73 -2.56
C ILE A 173 5.21 21.14 -2.54
N PRO A 174 6.14 21.70 -1.76
CA PRO A 174 7.47 21.12 -1.63
C PRO A 174 7.39 19.71 -0.99
N PRO A 175 8.16 18.72 -1.47
CA PRO A 175 8.07 17.32 -1.02
C PRO A 175 8.20 17.13 0.50
N PHE A 176 8.98 17.98 1.15
CA PHE A 176 9.16 17.98 2.60
C PHE A 176 7.88 18.33 3.37
N VAL A 177 7.08 19.26 2.87
CA VAL A 177 5.81 19.65 3.50
C VAL A 177 4.79 18.52 3.36
N ILE A 178 4.70 17.91 2.17
CA ILE A 178 3.88 16.72 1.94
C ILE A 178 4.27 15.62 2.92
N LYS A 179 5.57 15.39 3.07
CA LYS A 179 6.10 14.39 3.98
C LYS A 179 5.64 14.62 5.42
N ARG A 180 5.78 15.84 5.92
CA ARG A 180 5.39 16.22 7.29
C ARG A 180 3.88 16.12 7.51
N ILE A 181 3.08 16.63 6.57
CA ILE A 181 1.61 16.56 6.65
C ILE A 181 1.15 15.10 6.70
N THR A 182 1.67 14.25 5.80
CA THR A 182 1.31 12.83 5.78
C THR A 182 1.77 12.12 7.05
N ALA A 183 2.96 12.40 7.58
CA ALA A 183 3.44 11.80 8.82
C ALA A 183 2.55 12.17 10.03
N VAL A 184 2.14 13.45 10.15
CA VAL A 184 1.24 13.90 11.22
C VAL A 184 -0.14 13.25 11.09
N LEU A 185 -0.69 13.20 9.88
CA LEU A 185 -1.99 12.56 9.62
C LEU A 185 -1.97 11.07 9.98
N ILE A 186 -0.93 10.34 9.55
CA ILE A 186 -0.78 8.92 9.86
C ILE A 186 -0.60 8.70 11.37
N ALA A 187 0.20 9.53 12.04
CA ALA A 187 0.39 9.45 13.49
C ALA A 187 -0.94 9.66 14.23
N PHE A 188 -1.70 10.69 13.84
CA PHE A 188 -3.01 10.98 14.43
C PHE A 188 -3.99 9.81 14.26
N VAL A 189 -4.09 9.25 13.04
CA VAL A 189 -4.95 8.09 12.77
C VAL A 189 -4.51 6.87 13.57
N GLY A 190 -3.20 6.59 13.60
CA GLY A 190 -2.63 5.48 14.36
C GLY A 190 -2.95 5.57 15.86
N LEU A 191 -2.71 6.74 16.48
CA LEU A 191 -3.06 7.00 17.88
C LEU A 191 -4.56 6.81 18.12
N ARG A 192 -5.41 7.40 17.28
CA ARG A 192 -6.87 7.31 17.43
C ARG A 192 -7.36 5.86 17.36
N ILE A 193 -6.80 5.06 16.45
CA ILE A 193 -7.15 3.63 16.32
C ILE A 193 -6.75 2.87 17.59
N LEU A 194 -5.53 3.07 18.10
CA LEU A 194 -5.06 2.40 19.30
C LEU A 194 -5.88 2.78 20.54
N PHE A 195 -6.15 4.07 20.73
CA PHE A 195 -6.98 4.53 21.84
C PHE A 195 -8.37 3.90 21.83
N LYS A 196 -9.00 3.75 20.66
CA LYS A 196 -10.35 3.19 20.53
C LYS A 196 -10.43 1.67 20.78
N HIS A 197 -9.32 0.94 20.61
CA HIS A 197 -9.33 -0.53 20.65
C HIS A 197 -8.56 -1.13 21.84
N LEU A 198 -7.75 -0.32 22.54
CA LEU A 198 -7.07 -0.71 23.78
C LEU A 198 -7.82 -0.28 25.04
N TYR A 199 -8.66 0.75 24.94
CA TYR A 199 -9.49 1.30 26.02
C TYR A 199 -10.93 1.42 25.53
#